data_AF-A0A5R8MN23-F1
#
_entry.id   AF-A0A5R8MN23-F1
#
_cell.length_a   1.000
_cell.length_b   1.000
_cell.length_c   1.000
_cell.angle_alpha   90.00
_cell.angle_beta   90.00
_cell.angle_gamma   90.00
#
_symmetry.space_group_name_H-M   'P 1'
#
loop_
_entity.id
_entity.type
_entity.pdbx_description
1 polymer ?
#
loop_
_entity_poly.entity_id
_entity_poly.type
_entity_poly.pdbx_seq_one_letter_code
_entity_poly.pdbx_strand_id
1 'polypeptide(L)'
;MNLKRAYLLLCGFYTLLILIGVIALLMGGGSLLAMIQLGVGTIVVIGLWGYFLDRGFMNPRMWRPLAGLLALGIVVQLLAVFTADLSGTALTWTLTTAIFSVLPMIFLYRYGQRDQPLWASPEELEGGEVLERLLEEQHELKVEKQAQDNQATVRLRKAGDTYLASVEREREGCVETFEERFRCPATLAFFIEKFTCISVGDFARKYSDGGPRPA
;
A
#
# COMPACT_ATOMS: atom_id res chain seq x y z
N MET A 1 8.71 -19.46 -19.27
CA MET A 1 9.38 -19.20 -17.97
C MET A 1 8.51 -18.23 -17.20
N ASN A 2 7.95 -18.62 -16.05
CA ASN A 2 6.85 -17.90 -15.40
C ASN A 2 7.36 -16.62 -14.71
N LEU A 3 6.76 -15.45 -14.99
CA LEU A 3 7.18 -14.13 -14.49
C LEU A 3 7.37 -14.12 -12.96
N LYS A 4 6.53 -14.86 -12.23
CA LYS A 4 6.65 -15.09 -10.78
C LYS A 4 7.99 -15.68 -10.37
N ARG A 5 8.55 -16.63 -11.14
CA ARG A 5 9.86 -17.22 -10.84
C ARG A 5 11.00 -16.20 -11.04
N ALA A 6 10.90 -15.32 -12.03
CA ALA A 6 11.89 -14.27 -12.25
C ALA A 6 11.93 -13.29 -11.07
N TYR A 7 10.77 -12.90 -10.53
CA TYR A 7 10.71 -12.06 -9.34
C TYR A 7 11.21 -12.74 -8.07
N LEU A 8 10.97 -14.05 -7.91
CA LEU A 8 11.55 -14.80 -6.80
C LEU A 8 13.07 -14.92 -6.91
N LEU A 9 13.61 -15.10 -8.12
CA LEU A 9 15.05 -15.08 -8.37
C LEU A 9 15.66 -13.71 -8.04
N LEU A 10 14.96 -12.62 -8.37
CA LEU A 10 15.36 -11.28 -8.01
C LEU A 10 15.44 -11.09 -6.47
N CYS A 11 14.46 -11.60 -5.71
CA CYS A 11 14.55 -11.61 -4.25
C CYS A 11 15.75 -12.41 -3.74
N GLY A 12 15.99 -13.58 -4.33
CA GLY A 12 17.17 -14.40 -4.03
C GLY A 12 18.48 -13.66 -4.31
N PHE A 13 18.55 -12.93 -5.42
CA PHE A 13 19.68 -12.09 -5.77
C PHE A 13 19.94 -11.00 -4.71
N TYR A 14 18.92 -10.25 -4.30
CA TYR A 14 19.09 -9.22 -3.26
C TYR A 14 19.46 -9.83 -1.90
N THR A 15 18.94 -11.02 -1.58
CA THR A 15 19.32 -11.75 -0.36
C THR A 15 20.80 -12.17 -0.41
N LEU A 16 21.28 -12.61 -1.56
CA LEU A 16 22.68 -12.95 -1.78
C LEU A 16 23.60 -11.73 -1.61
N LEU A 17 23.18 -10.54 -2.08
CA LEU A 17 23.94 -9.30 -1.86
C LEU A 17 24.10 -8.98 -0.37
N ILE A 18 23.05 -9.17 0.44
CA ILE A 18 23.14 -9.02 1.90
C ILE A 18 24.12 -10.01 2.50
N LEU A 19 24.07 -11.28 2.08
CA LEU A 19 24.99 -12.32 2.57
C LEU A 19 26.46 -11.97 2.26
N ILE A 20 26.74 -11.50 1.04
CA ILE A 20 28.08 -11.06 0.65
C ILE A 20 28.54 -9.90 1.54
N GLY A 21 27.67 -8.92 1.80
CA GLY A 21 28.00 -7.81 2.68
C GLY A 21 28.25 -8.23 4.13
N VAL A 22 27.49 -9.19 4.66
CA VAL A 22 27.73 -9.76 6.00
C VAL A 22 29.10 -10.44 6.07
N ILE A 23 29.45 -11.24 5.06
CA ILE A 23 30.78 -11.89 4.98
C ILE A 23 31.89 -10.81 4.94
N ALA A 24 31.70 -9.75 4.15
CA ALA A 24 32.66 -8.66 4.07
C ALA A 24 32.85 -7.92 5.41
N LEU A 25 31.77 -7.72 6.19
CA LEU A 25 31.86 -7.18 7.55
C LEU A 25 32.70 -8.10 8.47
N LEU A 26 32.43 -9.41 8.44
CA LEU A 26 33.11 -10.38 9.30
C LEU A 26 34.61 -10.52 8.98
N MET A 27 35.00 -10.27 7.74
CA MET A 27 36.40 -10.25 7.31
C MET A 27 37.15 -8.95 7.69
N GLY A 28 36.56 -8.09 8.52
CA GLY A 28 37.19 -6.86 9.01
C GLY A 28 37.03 -5.66 8.08
N GLY A 29 36.24 -5.75 7.01
CA GLY A 29 35.97 -4.66 6.08
C GLY A 29 34.89 -3.67 6.53
N GLY A 30 34.43 -3.75 7.78
CA GLY A 30 33.21 -3.08 8.23
C GLY A 30 33.40 -1.71 8.87
N SER A 31 32.76 -0.68 8.30
CA SER A 31 32.47 0.58 8.99
C SER A 31 31.10 0.53 9.67
N LEU A 32 30.86 1.40 10.65
CA LEU A 32 29.53 1.57 11.25
C LEU A 32 28.47 1.88 10.19
N LEU A 33 28.83 2.64 9.16
CA LEU A 33 27.96 2.96 8.03
C LEU A 33 27.57 1.70 7.25
N ALA A 34 28.51 0.78 7.00
CA ALA A 34 28.24 -0.48 6.31
C ALA A 34 27.28 -1.36 7.11
N MET A 35 27.37 -1.36 8.44
CA MET A 35 26.44 -2.08 9.31
C MET A 35 25.01 -1.52 9.21
N ILE A 36 24.85 -0.19 9.23
CA ILE A 36 23.55 0.47 9.06
C ILE A 36 22.97 0.15 7.68
N GLN A 37 23.78 0.26 6.62
CA GLN A 37 23.35 -0.06 5.24
C GLN A 37 22.88 -1.51 5.11
N LEU A 38 23.56 -2.46 5.75
CA LEU A 38 23.14 -3.87 5.76
C LEU A 38 21.84 -4.09 6.54
N GLY A 39 21.65 -3.37 7.65
CA GLY A 39 20.38 -3.39 8.38
C GLY A 39 19.22 -2.90 7.51
N VAL A 40 19.39 -1.73 6.87
CA VAL A 40 18.39 -1.19 5.94
C VAL A 40 18.16 -2.14 4.77
N GLY A 41 19.21 -2.67 4.16
CA GLY A 41 19.13 -3.62 3.06
C GLY A 41 18.38 -4.91 3.44
N THR A 42 18.55 -5.39 4.67
CA THR A 42 17.82 -6.56 5.18
C THR A 42 16.32 -6.27 5.28
N ILE A 43 15.93 -5.10 5.82
CA ILE A 43 14.53 -4.69 5.88
C ILE A 43 13.93 -4.58 4.47
N VAL A 44 14.69 -4.03 3.52
CA VAL A 44 14.29 -3.91 2.12
C VAL A 44 14.03 -5.30 1.51
N VAL A 45 14.94 -6.25 1.73
CA VAL A 45 14.79 -7.64 1.27
C VAL A 45 13.56 -8.32 1.89
N ILE A 46 13.29 -8.10 3.16
CA ILE A 46 12.07 -8.61 3.82
C ILE A 46 10.81 -8.06 3.13
N GLY A 47 10.79 -6.75 2.84
CA GLY A 47 9.68 -6.13 2.13
C GLY A 47 9.51 -6.66 0.71
N LEU A 48 10.60 -6.94 0.00
CA LEU A 48 10.56 -7.58 -1.33
C LEU A 48 9.96 -8.97 -1.26
N TRP A 49 10.39 -9.80 -0.31
CA TRP A 49 9.80 -11.12 -0.09
C TRP A 49 8.31 -11.03 0.25
N GLY A 50 7.91 -10.08 1.09
CA GLY A 50 6.50 -9.80 1.39
C GLY A 50 5.69 -9.46 0.15
N TYR A 51 6.22 -8.54 -0.68
CA TYR A 51 5.57 -8.12 -1.91
C TYR A 51 5.35 -9.29 -2.89
N PHE A 52 6.38 -10.11 -3.14
CA PHE A 52 6.28 -11.17 -4.16
C PHE A 52 5.65 -12.48 -3.65
N LEU A 53 5.53 -12.65 -2.34
CA LEU A 53 4.77 -13.75 -1.74
C LEU A 53 3.32 -13.38 -1.42
N ASP A 54 2.89 -12.15 -1.74
CA ASP A 54 1.58 -11.61 -1.39
C ASP A 54 1.29 -11.78 0.11
N ARG A 55 2.27 -11.46 0.97
CA ARG A 55 2.14 -11.51 2.43
C ARG A 55 2.38 -10.16 3.07
N GLY A 56 1.47 -9.73 3.93
CA GLY A 56 1.62 -8.54 4.74
C GLY A 56 2.63 -8.73 5.86
N PHE A 57 3.87 -8.29 5.62
CA PHE A 57 4.87 -8.11 6.68
C PHE A 57 4.83 -6.68 7.21
N MET A 58 4.83 -6.54 8.54
CA MET A 58 4.78 -5.25 9.26
C MET A 58 3.53 -4.43 8.88
N ASN A 59 3.61 -3.10 8.99
CA ASN A 59 2.51 -2.18 8.72
C ASN A 59 2.71 -1.48 7.34
N PRO A 60 1.67 -1.36 6.49
CA PRO A 60 1.75 -0.63 5.21
C PRO A 60 2.33 0.78 5.34
N ARG A 61 2.07 1.44 6.49
CA ARG A 61 2.56 2.79 6.77
C ARG A 61 4.08 2.90 6.88
N MET A 62 4.81 1.80 7.05
CA MET A 62 6.28 1.81 7.15
C MET A 62 6.96 1.75 5.78
N TRP A 63 6.36 1.04 4.82
CA TRP A 63 7.02 0.72 3.55
C TRP A 63 7.13 1.91 2.60
N ARG A 64 6.11 2.77 2.53
CA ARG A 64 6.15 3.98 1.70
C ARG A 64 7.18 5.02 2.18
N PRO A 65 7.27 5.36 3.48
CA PRO A 65 8.36 6.20 3.98
C PRO A 65 9.74 5.60 3.75
N LEU A 66 9.90 4.28 3.92
CA LEU A 66 11.17 3.60 3.63
C LEU A 66 11.55 3.73 2.14
N ALA A 67 10.59 3.54 1.22
CA ALA A 67 10.81 3.77 -0.20
C ALA A 67 11.18 5.25 -0.49
N GLY A 68 10.55 6.20 0.20
CA GLY A 68 10.90 7.62 0.13
C GLY A 68 12.32 7.90 0.61
N LEU A 69 12.77 7.26 1.69
CA LEU A 69 14.13 7.35 2.19
C LEU A 69 15.14 6.79 1.19
N LEU A 70 14.83 5.65 0.56
CA LEU A 70 15.66 5.09 -0.51
C LEU A 70 15.74 6.03 -1.72
N ALA A 71 14.61 6.62 -2.13
CA ALA A 71 14.57 7.59 -3.21
C ALA A 71 15.44 8.82 -2.90
N LEU A 72 15.35 9.35 -1.68
CA LEU A 72 16.20 10.44 -1.23
C LEU A 72 17.68 10.05 -1.26
N GLY A 73 18.01 8.84 -0.78
CA GLY A 73 19.37 8.31 -0.82
C GLY A 73 19.93 8.23 -2.24
N ILE A 74 19.12 7.75 -3.20
CA ILE A 74 19.49 7.71 -4.62
C ILE A 74 19.75 9.11 -5.15
N VAL A 75 18.89 10.09 -4.85
CA VAL A 75 19.08 11.48 -5.29
C VAL A 75 20.37 12.08 -4.71
N VAL A 76 20.62 11.90 -3.42
CA VAL A 76 21.85 12.38 -2.78
C VAL A 76 23.10 11.72 -3.40
N GLN A 77 23.05 10.42 -3.66
CA GLN A 77 24.13 9.69 -4.32
C GLN A 77 24.39 10.23 -5.73
N LEU A 78 23.35 10.47 -6.51
CA LEU A 78 23.47 11.03 -7.86
C LEU A 78 24.01 12.46 -7.82
N LEU A 79 23.58 13.30 -6.87
CA LEU A 79 24.15 14.63 -6.69
C LEU A 79 25.64 14.56 -6.36
N ALA A 80 26.04 13.68 -5.43
CA ALA A 80 27.45 13.49 -5.06
C ALA A 80 28.32 13.07 -6.25
N VAL A 81 27.79 12.30 -7.20
CA VAL A 81 28.51 11.95 -8.44
C VAL A 81 28.89 13.19 -9.26
N PHE A 82 28.08 14.25 -9.24
CA PHE A 82 28.34 15.48 -10.00
C PHE A 82 29.05 16.57 -9.18
N THR A 83 28.90 16.58 -7.86
CA THR A 83 29.38 17.68 -7.02
C THR A 83 30.57 17.33 -6.15
N ALA A 84 30.88 16.06 -5.95
CA ALA A 84 31.99 15.63 -5.10
C ALA A 84 33.14 15.05 -5.95
N ASP A 85 34.37 15.35 -5.55
CA ASP A 85 35.59 14.75 -6.13
C ASP A 85 35.76 13.31 -5.63
N LEU A 86 34.92 12.41 -6.14
CA LEU A 86 34.95 10.98 -5.80
C LEU A 86 36.13 10.29 -6.50
N SER A 87 36.83 9.43 -5.77
CA SER A 87 37.78 8.49 -6.39
C SER A 87 37.04 7.54 -7.34
N GLY A 88 37.74 6.97 -8.33
CA GLY A 88 37.12 6.05 -9.30
C GLY A 88 36.44 4.83 -8.63
N THR A 89 36.99 4.35 -7.52
CA THR A 89 36.38 3.28 -6.72
C THR A 89 35.11 3.76 -6.01
N ALA A 90 35.15 4.93 -5.36
CA ALA A 90 33.98 5.51 -4.69
C ALA A 90 32.85 5.82 -5.68
N LEU A 91 33.19 6.34 -6.86
CA LEU A 91 32.23 6.59 -7.95
C LEU A 91 31.51 5.30 -8.36
N THR A 92 32.27 4.22 -8.58
CA THR A 92 31.73 2.90 -8.96
C THR A 92 30.78 2.36 -7.90
N TRP A 93 31.17 2.43 -6.62
CA TRP A 93 30.33 2.00 -5.50
C TRP A 93 29.05 2.82 -5.37
N THR A 94 29.14 4.15 -5.49
CA THR A 94 27.99 5.06 -5.43
C THR A 94 26.99 4.77 -6.54
N LEU A 95 27.44 4.65 -7.79
CA LEU A 95 26.58 4.34 -8.92
C LEU A 95 25.94 2.96 -8.82
N THR A 96 26.73 1.95 -8.44
CA THR A 96 26.23 0.59 -8.24
C THR A 96 25.11 0.58 -7.20
N THR A 97 25.34 1.21 -6.05
CA THR A 97 24.35 1.28 -4.97
C THR A 97 23.08 2.01 -5.41
N ALA A 98 23.20 3.14 -6.11
CA ALA A 98 22.07 3.88 -6.64
C ALA A 98 21.23 3.01 -7.60
N ILE A 99 21.86 2.39 -8.59
CA ILE A 99 21.19 1.53 -9.58
C ILE A 99 20.45 0.39 -8.91
N PHE A 100 21.12 -0.35 -8.01
CA PHE A 100 20.50 -1.50 -7.35
C PHE A 100 19.41 -1.13 -6.34
N SER A 101 19.33 0.14 -5.91
CA SER A 101 18.31 0.63 -4.98
C SER A 101 17.02 1.11 -5.65
N VAL A 102 17.05 1.45 -6.95
CA VAL A 102 15.87 1.95 -7.70
C VAL A 102 14.73 0.95 -7.69
N LEU A 103 15.03 -0.29 -8.03
CA LEU A 103 14.02 -1.31 -8.24
C LEU A 103 13.35 -1.77 -6.92
N PRO A 104 14.10 -1.98 -5.82
CA PRO A 104 13.50 -2.17 -4.50
C PRO A 104 12.68 -0.98 -4.04
N MET A 105 13.16 0.25 -4.28
CA MET A 105 12.39 1.46 -3.95
C MET A 105 11.01 1.45 -4.62
N ILE A 106 10.93 1.13 -5.92
CA ILE A 106 9.66 1.06 -6.65
C ILE A 106 8.74 -0.02 -6.06
N PHE A 107 9.27 -1.22 -5.82
CA PHE A 107 8.46 -2.32 -5.28
C PHE A 107 7.96 -2.03 -3.86
N LEU A 108 8.80 -1.48 -2.99
CA LEU A 108 8.39 -1.11 -1.64
C LEU A 108 7.36 0.02 -1.63
N TYR A 109 7.49 0.98 -2.54
CA TYR A 109 6.49 2.05 -2.68
C TYR A 109 5.10 1.49 -3.03
N ARG A 110 5.05 0.51 -3.94
CA ARG A 110 3.80 -0.18 -4.34
C ARG A 110 3.29 -1.09 -3.23
N TYR A 111 4.18 -1.88 -2.61
CA TYR A 111 3.85 -2.77 -1.50
C TYR A 111 3.20 -2.02 -0.33
N GLY A 112 3.68 -0.81 -0.02
CA GLY A 112 3.10 0.05 1.01
C GLY A 112 1.81 0.78 0.63
N GLN A 113 1.26 0.59 -0.57
CA GLN A 113 -0.05 1.13 -0.92
C GLN A 113 -1.11 0.44 -0.05
N ARG A 114 -1.91 1.21 0.68
CA ARG A 114 -2.92 0.67 1.59
C ARG A 114 -4.15 0.12 0.84
N ASP A 115 -4.50 0.79 -0.26
CA ASP A 115 -5.67 0.50 -1.09
C ASP A 115 -5.39 -0.72 -2.01
N GLN A 116 -5.21 -1.88 -1.39
CA GLN A 116 -4.99 -3.17 -2.04
C GLN A 116 -5.43 -4.31 -1.09
N PRO A 117 -5.88 -5.45 -1.63
CA PRO A 117 -6.47 -6.53 -0.83
C PRO A 117 -5.48 -7.16 0.17
N LEU A 118 -4.18 -7.05 -0.11
CA LEU A 118 -3.12 -7.59 0.74
C LEU A 118 -3.19 -7.14 2.21
N TRP A 119 -3.67 -5.92 2.46
CA TRP A 119 -3.71 -5.33 3.79
C TRP A 119 -5.10 -5.37 4.42
N ALA A 120 -6.07 -5.96 3.74
CA ALA A 120 -7.44 -6.07 4.22
C ALA A 120 -7.61 -7.29 5.13
N SER A 121 -8.48 -7.18 6.13
CA SER A 121 -8.92 -8.33 6.91
C SER A 121 -9.84 -9.24 6.08
N PRO A 122 -10.04 -10.51 6.47
CA PRO A 122 -11.02 -11.38 5.80
C PRO A 122 -12.43 -10.78 5.77
N GLU A 123 -12.87 -10.15 6.86
CA GLU A 123 -14.17 -9.49 6.97
C GLU A 123 -14.27 -8.29 5.99
N GLU A 124 -13.20 -7.51 5.86
CA GLU A 124 -13.13 -6.39 4.92
C GLU A 124 -13.16 -6.89 3.46
N LEU A 125 -12.50 -8.02 3.17
CA LEU A 125 -12.53 -8.65 1.85
C LEU A 125 -13.95 -9.12 1.50
N GLU A 126 -14.62 -9.84 2.39
CA GLU A 126 -16.00 -10.29 2.20
C GLU A 126 -16.96 -9.11 2.02
N GLY A 127 -16.86 -8.08 2.87
CA GLY A 127 -17.64 -6.85 2.73
C GLY A 127 -17.37 -6.13 1.40
N GLY A 128 -16.11 -6.11 0.97
CA GLY A 128 -15.71 -5.57 -0.33
C GLY A 128 -16.35 -6.30 -1.50
N GLU A 129 -16.35 -7.64 -1.50
CA GLU A 129 -16.97 -8.47 -2.55
C GLU A 129 -18.48 -8.23 -2.65
N VAL A 130 -19.16 -8.08 -1.51
CA VAL A 130 -20.59 -7.75 -1.47
C VAL A 130 -20.85 -6.38 -2.11
N LEU A 131 -20.09 -5.36 -1.72
CA LEU A 131 -20.24 -4.01 -2.30
C LEU A 131 -19.92 -3.99 -3.80
N GLU A 132 -18.88 -4.69 -4.22
CA GLU A 132 -18.51 -4.79 -5.64
C GLU A 132 -19.65 -5.41 -6.46
N ARG A 133 -20.21 -6.53 -6.01
CA ARG A 133 -21.35 -7.17 -6.68
C ARG A 133 -22.56 -6.23 -6.76
N LEU A 134 -22.91 -5.58 -5.66
CA LEU A 134 -24.03 -4.62 -5.65
C LEU A 134 -23.79 -3.42 -6.57
N LEU A 135 -22.54 -2.95 -6.68
CA LEU A 135 -22.17 -1.84 -7.57
C LEU A 135 -22.11 -2.22 -9.05
N GLU A 136 -21.88 -3.49 -9.35
CA GLU A 136 -21.97 -4.04 -10.70
C GLU A 136 -23.42 -4.19 -11.16
N GLU A 137 -24.31 -4.60 -10.25
CA GLU A 137 -25.76 -4.65 -10.51
C GLU A 137 -26.39 -3.26 -10.56
N GLN A 138 -25.97 -2.37 -9.66
CA GLN A 138 -26.49 -1.01 -9.51
C GLN A 138 -25.33 -0.03 -9.50
N HIS A 139 -25.20 0.76 -10.56
CA HIS A 139 -24.06 1.66 -10.78
C HIS A 139 -23.86 2.69 -9.65
N GLU A 140 -24.92 2.96 -8.87
CA GLU A 140 -24.92 3.81 -7.69
C GLU A 140 -25.72 3.16 -6.55
N LEU A 141 -25.14 3.14 -5.36
CA LEU A 141 -25.78 2.71 -4.12
C LEU A 141 -25.88 3.90 -3.16
N LYS A 142 -27.03 4.08 -2.53
CA LYS A 142 -27.26 5.11 -1.51
C LYS A 142 -27.90 4.48 -0.29
N VAL A 143 -27.28 4.63 0.87
CA VAL A 143 -27.85 4.22 2.16
C VAL A 143 -27.84 5.41 3.11
N GLU A 144 -28.90 5.53 3.88
CA GLU A 144 -29.05 6.51 4.93
C GLU A 144 -29.41 5.77 6.21
N LYS A 145 -28.78 6.18 7.31
CA LYS A 145 -29.01 5.57 8.62
C LYS A 145 -28.90 6.62 9.72
N GLN A 146 -29.87 6.57 10.62
CA GLN A 146 -29.89 7.37 11.83
C GLN A 146 -29.64 6.45 13.03
N ALA A 147 -28.67 6.80 13.87
CA ALA A 147 -28.29 6.05 15.06
C ALA A 147 -28.12 7.03 16.23
N GLN A 148 -29.08 7.03 17.17
CA GLN A 148 -29.17 7.95 18.31
C GLN A 148 -28.88 9.41 17.95
N ASP A 149 -27.62 9.86 18.13
CA ASP A 149 -27.19 11.25 17.92
C ASP A 149 -26.39 11.45 16.61
N ASN A 150 -26.28 10.41 15.77
CA ASN A 150 -25.53 10.44 14.51
C ASN A 150 -26.43 10.07 13.33
N GLN A 151 -26.42 10.91 12.28
CA GLN A 151 -27.01 10.58 10.99
C GLN A 151 -25.90 10.45 9.96
N ALA A 152 -25.98 9.43 9.09
CA ALA A 152 -25.05 9.30 7.98
C ALA A 152 -25.80 8.95 6.71
N THR A 153 -25.47 9.65 5.62
CA THR A 153 -25.83 9.29 4.25
C THR A 153 -24.55 8.95 3.51
N VAL A 154 -24.51 7.74 2.94
CA VAL A 154 -23.39 7.26 2.13
C VAL A 154 -23.89 6.97 0.73
N ARG A 155 -23.23 7.58 -0.26
CA ARG A 155 -23.42 7.28 -1.69
C ARG A 155 -22.16 6.66 -2.25
N LEU A 156 -22.30 5.51 -2.88
CA LEU A 156 -21.23 4.77 -3.52
C LEU A 156 -21.51 4.71 -5.01
N ARG A 157 -20.49 4.93 -5.84
CA ARG A 157 -20.61 4.75 -7.29
C ARG A 157 -19.35 4.12 -7.87
N LYS A 158 -19.52 3.31 -8.91
CA LYS A 158 -18.41 2.81 -9.73
C LYS A 158 -18.07 3.88 -10.79
N ALA A 159 -16.83 4.35 -10.79
CA ALA A 159 -16.30 5.37 -11.70
C ALA A 159 -15.08 4.80 -12.44
N GLY A 160 -15.33 4.09 -13.55
CA GLY A 160 -14.29 3.34 -14.27
C GLY A 160 -13.72 2.22 -13.39
N ASP A 161 -12.39 2.22 -13.23
CA ASP A 161 -11.65 1.24 -12.41
C ASP A 161 -11.58 1.64 -10.92
N THR A 162 -12.39 2.61 -10.49
CA THR A 162 -12.39 3.11 -9.12
C THR A 162 -13.79 3.19 -8.54
N TYR A 163 -13.86 3.20 -7.22
CA TYR A 163 -15.07 3.37 -6.43
C TYR A 163 -15.00 4.73 -5.75
N LEU A 164 -16.05 5.53 -5.88
CA LEU A 164 -16.19 6.79 -5.15
C LEU A 164 -17.18 6.61 -4.02
N ALA A 165 -16.78 6.98 -2.81
CA ALA A 165 -17.66 7.12 -1.67
C ALA A 165 -17.86 8.61 -1.36
N SER A 166 -19.11 9.05 -1.31
CA SER A 166 -19.52 10.36 -0.81
C SER A 166 -20.23 10.15 0.51
N VAL A 167 -19.71 10.76 1.57
CA VAL A 167 -20.20 10.61 2.94
C VAL A 167 -20.65 11.97 3.43
N GLU A 168 -21.89 12.04 3.87
CA GLU A 168 -22.44 13.13 4.63
C GLU A 168 -22.80 12.59 6.01
N ARG A 169 -22.14 13.08 7.06
CA ARG A 169 -22.41 12.64 8.43
C ARG A 169 -22.68 13.84 9.33
N GLU A 170 -23.70 13.70 10.17
CA GLU A 170 -23.97 14.62 11.26
C GLU A 170 -23.50 13.98 12.57
N ARG A 171 -22.72 14.74 13.34
CA ARG A 171 -22.29 14.35 14.68
C ARG A 171 -22.27 15.59 15.57
N GLU A 172 -22.96 15.51 16.71
CA GLU A 172 -22.97 16.58 17.72
C GLU A 172 -23.40 17.95 17.14
N GLY A 173 -24.32 17.95 16.17
CA GLY A 173 -24.83 19.16 15.50
C GLY A 173 -23.91 19.74 14.40
N CYS A 174 -22.79 19.09 14.10
CA CYS A 174 -21.91 19.44 12.98
C CYS A 174 -22.13 18.47 11.81
N VAL A 175 -22.39 19.02 10.62
CA VAL A 175 -22.45 18.26 9.37
C VAL A 175 -21.09 18.28 8.71
N GLU A 176 -20.51 17.09 8.50
CA GLU A 176 -19.28 16.88 7.76
C GLU A 176 -19.59 16.17 6.45
N THR A 177 -19.08 16.72 5.35
CA THR A 177 -19.19 16.12 4.02
C THR A 177 -17.80 15.90 3.45
N PHE A 178 -17.53 14.68 2.98
CA PHE A 178 -16.28 14.35 2.32
C PHE A 178 -16.47 13.27 1.27
N GLU A 179 -15.58 13.30 0.26
CA GLU A 179 -15.54 12.30 -0.79
C GLU A 179 -14.18 11.63 -0.82
N GLU A 180 -14.17 10.31 -0.99
CA GLU A 180 -12.95 9.54 -1.12
C GLU A 180 -13.03 8.51 -2.26
N ARG A 181 -11.87 8.24 -2.85
CA ARG A 181 -11.72 7.31 -3.99
C ARG A 181 -10.90 6.09 -3.61
N PHE A 182 -11.39 4.92 -4.01
CA PHE A 182 -10.78 3.62 -3.72
C PHE A 182 -10.65 2.80 -5.00
N ARG A 183 -9.56 2.05 -5.14
CA ARG A 183 -9.40 1.02 -6.17
C ARG A 183 -9.79 -0.36 -5.64
N CYS A 184 -9.62 -0.58 -4.34
CA CYS A 184 -9.93 -1.85 -3.69
C CYS A 184 -11.29 -1.80 -2.98
N PRO A 185 -12.26 -2.66 -3.34
CA PRO A 185 -13.57 -2.73 -2.67
C PRO A 185 -13.46 -3.01 -1.16
N ALA A 186 -12.47 -3.79 -0.72
CA ALA A 186 -12.27 -4.07 0.69
C ALA A 186 -11.87 -2.81 1.49
N THR A 187 -11.07 -1.93 0.88
CA THR A 187 -10.70 -0.65 1.51
C THR A 187 -11.91 0.30 1.57
N LEU A 188 -12.79 0.24 0.57
CA LEU A 188 -14.07 0.94 0.59
C LEU A 188 -14.97 0.43 1.72
N ALA A 189 -15.12 -0.89 1.89
CA ALA A 189 -15.89 -1.49 2.97
C ALA A 189 -15.37 -1.04 4.34
N PHE A 190 -14.06 -1.18 4.57
CA PHE A 190 -13.40 -0.69 5.78
C PHE A 190 -13.68 0.80 6.05
N PHE A 191 -13.63 1.63 5.01
CA PHE A 191 -13.85 3.06 5.15
C PHE A 191 -15.28 3.38 5.60
N ILE A 192 -16.29 2.76 4.98
CA ILE A 192 -17.69 2.98 5.35
C ILE A 192 -17.92 2.61 6.81
N GLU A 193 -17.49 1.41 7.22
CA GLU A 193 -17.74 0.90 8.55
C GLU A 193 -16.98 1.66 9.64
N LYS A 194 -15.80 2.19 9.30
CA LYS A 194 -14.98 2.93 10.27
C LYS A 194 -15.41 4.37 10.45
N PHE A 195 -15.88 5.02 9.38
CA PHE A 195 -16.13 6.47 9.38
C PHE A 195 -17.62 6.83 9.49
N THR A 196 -18.51 5.84 9.44
CA THR A 196 -19.97 6.02 9.50
C THR A 196 -20.62 5.00 10.44
N CYS A 197 -21.91 5.16 10.73
CA CYS A 197 -22.71 4.16 11.46
C CYS A 197 -23.32 3.08 10.53
N ILE A 198 -23.06 3.18 9.23
CA ILE A 198 -23.57 2.28 8.18
C ILE A 198 -22.61 1.10 8.03
N SER A 199 -23.15 -0.11 7.96
CA SER A 199 -22.37 -1.31 7.64
C SER A 199 -22.59 -1.75 6.19
N VAL A 200 -21.72 -2.63 5.68
CA VAL A 200 -21.95 -3.27 4.37
C VAL A 200 -23.29 -4.03 4.36
N GLY A 201 -23.67 -4.61 5.49
CA GLY A 201 -24.96 -5.30 5.65
C GLY A 201 -26.18 -4.41 5.43
N ASP A 202 -26.08 -3.10 5.69
CA ASP A 202 -27.19 -2.16 5.42
C ASP A 202 -27.40 -1.96 3.91
N PHE A 203 -26.32 -1.99 3.11
CA PHE A 203 -26.40 -2.00 1.64
C PHE A 203 -27.01 -3.31 1.14
N ALA A 204 -26.51 -4.46 1.63
CA ALA A 204 -27.03 -5.76 1.24
C ALA A 204 -28.52 -5.89 1.53
N ARG A 205 -28.99 -5.47 2.71
CA ARG A 205 -30.43 -5.47 3.06
C ARG A 205 -31.26 -4.60 2.12
N LYS A 206 -30.76 -3.40 1.77
CA LYS A 206 -31.51 -2.48 0.90
C LYS A 206 -31.60 -2.98 -0.55
N TYR A 207 -30.53 -3.61 -1.05
CA TYR A 207 -30.36 -3.87 -2.48
C TYR A 207 -30.45 -5.36 -2.88
N SER A 208 -30.27 -6.31 -1.97
CA SER A 208 -30.40 -7.75 -2.25
C SER A 208 -31.84 -8.29 -2.10
N ASP A 209 -32.70 -7.65 -1.30
CA ASP A 209 -34.06 -8.15 -0.98
C ASP A 209 -35.18 -7.65 -1.91
N GLY A 210 -34.88 -7.13 -3.10
CA GLY A 210 -35.92 -6.61 -3.99
C GLY A 210 -36.67 -5.38 -3.43
N GLY A 211 -36.02 -4.64 -2.53
CA GLY A 211 -36.49 -3.34 -2.02
C GLY A 211 -36.68 -2.32 -3.16
N PRO A 212 -37.56 -1.32 -2.98
CA PRO A 212 -38.17 -0.56 -4.06
C PRO A 212 -37.10 0.08 -4.94
N ARG A 213 -37.09 -0.32 -6.22
CA ARG A 213 -36.30 0.34 -7.26
C ARG A 213 -36.75 1.81 -7.32
N PRO A 214 -35.87 2.79 -7.03
CA PRO A 214 -36.23 4.18 -7.27
C PRO A 214 -36.44 4.36 -8.77
N ALA A 215 -37.56 5.02 -9.10
CA ALA A 215 -37.96 5.40 -10.45
C ALA A 215 -37.03 6.49 -11.03
#